data_AF-A0A538ESE2-F1
#
_entry.id   AF-A0A538ESE2-F1
#
_cell.length_a   1.000
_cell.length_b   1.000
_cell.length_c   1.000
_cell.angle_alpha   90.00
_cell.angle_beta   90.00
_cell.angle_gamma   90.00
#
_symmetry.space_group_name_H-M   'P 1'
#
loop_
_entity.id
_entity.type
_entity.pdbx_description
1 polymer ?
#
loop_
_entity_poly.entity_id
_entity_poly.type
_entity_poly.pdbx_seq_one_letter_code
_entity_poly.pdbx_strand_id
1 'polypeptide(L)'
;MDYSMVPGVGASIRSANCTDWEKGTIDQRHSTVIKLRQFAGGPVGSSAGIQNGPVLTDERAYNLLQSYCANRFARGFKLYKLYERAAAFVGH
;
A
#
# COMPACT_ATOMS: atom_id res chain seq x y z
N MET A 1 3.63 4.88 22.27
CA MET A 1 4.76 4.61 21.35
C MET A 1 4.43 5.26 20.03
N ASP A 2 5.02 6.43 19.81
CA ASP A 2 4.81 7.26 18.63
C ASP A 2 5.56 6.65 17.43
N TYR A 3 4.84 6.15 16.43
CA TYR A 3 5.39 5.41 15.29
C TYR A 3 5.70 6.35 14.11
N SER A 4 5.98 7.64 14.37
CA SER A 4 5.99 8.67 13.33
C SER A 4 7.36 8.99 12.72
N MET A 5 8.48 8.43 13.20
CA MET A 5 9.80 8.81 12.69
C MET A 5 10.80 7.64 12.64
N VAL A 6 10.75 6.84 11.58
CA VAL A 6 11.88 5.97 11.18
C VAL A 6 12.11 6.14 9.66
N PRO A 7 13.33 6.52 9.23
CA PRO A 7 13.61 7.07 7.90
C PRO A 7 13.69 6.01 6.77
N GLY A 8 12.64 5.21 6.60
CA GLY A 8 12.50 4.36 5.41
C GLY A 8 11.14 4.41 4.75
N VAL A 9 10.12 4.99 5.38
CA VAL A 9 8.92 5.54 4.71
C VAL A 9 8.48 6.79 5.47
N GLY A 10 9.16 7.92 5.23
CA GLY A 10 8.77 9.24 5.75
C GLY A 10 7.69 9.93 4.91
N ALA A 11 7.25 9.30 3.82
CA ALA A 11 6.19 9.77 2.95
C ALA A 11 4.82 9.29 3.46
N SER A 12 3.79 10.14 3.36
CA SER A 12 2.41 9.69 3.59
C SER A 12 2.07 8.49 2.67
N ILE A 13 1.09 7.67 3.05
CA ILE A 13 0.66 6.52 2.24
C ILE A 13 0.28 6.90 0.79
N ARG A 14 -0.17 8.15 0.59
CA ARG A 14 -0.53 8.72 -0.72
C ARG A 14 0.68 9.12 -1.56
N SER A 15 1.82 9.41 -0.94
CA SER A 15 3.05 9.84 -1.62
C SER A 15 4.10 8.74 -1.74
N ALA A 16 4.03 7.68 -0.92
CA ALA A 16 4.92 6.53 -0.99
C ALA A 16 4.93 5.87 -2.39
N ASN A 17 6.13 5.57 -2.88
CA ASN A 17 6.36 5.01 -4.20
C ASN A 17 7.37 3.84 -4.19
N CYS A 18 7.61 3.23 -5.35
CA CYS A 18 8.52 2.09 -5.44
C CYS A 18 9.98 2.39 -5.07
N THR A 19 10.45 3.63 -5.21
CA THR A 19 11.79 4.01 -4.72
C THR A 19 11.84 3.97 -3.19
N ASP A 20 10.75 4.36 -2.52
CA ASP A 20 10.65 4.26 -1.05
C ASP A 20 10.57 2.78 -0.62
N TRP A 21 9.81 1.96 -1.36
CA TRP A 21 9.74 0.51 -1.12
C TRP A 21 11.11 -0.17 -1.22
N GLU A 22 11.87 0.11 -2.28
CA GLU A 22 13.21 -0.44 -2.48
C GLU A 22 14.15 -0.08 -1.32
N LYS A 23 14.10 1.17 -0.84
CA LYS A 23 14.94 1.66 0.26
C LYS A 23 14.49 1.17 1.65
N GLY A 24 13.23 0.76 1.78
CA GLY A 24 12.66 0.31 3.05
C GLY A 24 13.23 -1.03 3.52
N THR A 25 13.40 -1.17 4.84
CA THR A 25 13.67 -2.44 5.50
C THR A 25 12.48 -3.39 5.38
N ILE A 26 12.69 -4.67 5.69
CA ILE A 26 11.61 -5.68 5.71
C ILE A 26 10.45 -5.24 6.61
N ASP A 27 10.75 -4.79 7.84
CA ASP A 27 9.74 -4.31 8.78
C ASP A 27 8.97 -3.08 8.26
N GLN A 28 9.66 -2.17 7.57
CA GLN A 28 9.04 -0.99 6.97
C GLN A 28 8.13 -1.36 5.80
N ARG A 29 8.51 -2.36 5.00
CA ARG A 29 7.67 -2.90 3.92
C ARG A 29 6.42 -3.57 4.49
N HIS A 30 6.54 -4.36 5.56
CA HIS A 30 5.37 -4.93 6.25
C HIS A 30 4.46 -3.85 6.85
N SER A 31 5.04 -2.85 7.53
CA SER A 31 4.26 -1.71 8.06
C SER A 31 3.53 -0.95 6.95
N THR A 32 4.17 -0.79 5.78
CA THR A 32 3.56 -0.16 4.61
C THR A 32 2.37 -0.96 4.09
N VAL A 33 2.49 -2.28 4.01
CA VAL A 33 1.40 -3.17 3.62
C VAL A 33 0.20 -3.03 4.57
N ILE A 34 0.44 -3.02 5.88
CA ILE A 34 -0.63 -2.85 6.88
C ILE A 34 -1.33 -1.49 6.70
N LYS A 35 -0.55 -0.41 6.51
CA LYS A 35 -1.09 0.94 6.28
C LYS A 35 -1.89 1.02 4.97
N LEU A 36 -1.46 0.33 3.91
CA LEU A 36 -2.20 0.25 2.65
C LEU A 36 -3.54 -0.46 2.81
N ARG A 37 -3.56 -1.57 3.56
CA ARG A 37 -4.80 -2.30 3.86
C ARG A 37 -5.78 -1.44 4.65
N GLN A 38 -5.31 -0.71 5.66
CA GLN A 38 -6.14 0.23 6.43
C GLN A 38 -6.65 1.39 5.58
N PHE A 39 -5.81 1.92 4.70
CA PHE A 39 -6.17 3.02 3.80
C PHE A 39 -7.22 2.60 2.77
N ALA A 40 -7.04 1.44 2.13
CA ALA A 40 -7.93 0.92 1.09
C ALA A 40 -9.24 0.35 1.66
N GLY A 41 -9.17 -0.34 2.79
CA GLY A 41 -10.32 -0.95 3.46
C GLY A 41 -11.15 0.01 4.30
N GLY A 42 -10.85 1.31 4.25
CA GLY A 42 -11.65 2.33 4.92
C GLY A 42 -13.09 2.42 4.36
N PRO A 43 -13.95 3.21 5.02
CA PRO A 43 -15.34 3.39 4.58
C PRO A 43 -15.39 3.99 3.16
N VAL A 44 -15.98 3.26 2.22
CA VAL A 44 -16.33 3.70 0.87
C VAL A 44 -17.85 3.70 0.73
N GLY A 45 -18.44 4.83 0.37
CA GLY A 45 -19.89 4.93 0.32
C GLY A 45 -20.38 6.16 -0.41
N SER A 46 -21.62 6.06 -0.88
CA SER A 46 -22.40 7.16 -1.44
C SER A 46 -23.77 7.19 -0.74
N SER A 47 -24.72 7.97 -1.24
CA SER A 47 -26.09 8.08 -0.73
C SER A 47 -26.82 6.73 -0.59
N ALA A 48 -26.31 5.67 -1.23
CA ALA A 48 -26.83 4.31 -1.17
C ALA A 48 -26.25 3.43 -0.03
N GLY A 49 -25.32 3.93 0.80
CA GLY A 49 -24.77 3.23 1.97
C GLY A 49 -23.24 3.28 2.07
N ILE A 50 -22.72 2.98 3.27
CA ILE A 50 -21.28 2.84 3.56
C ILE A 50 -20.91 1.36 3.53
N GLN A 51 -19.92 1.01 2.71
CA GLN A 51 -19.26 -0.29 2.63
C GLN A 51 -17.76 -0.12 2.94
N ASN A 52 -17.01 -1.20 3.09
CA ASN A 52 -15.54 -1.12 3.14
C ASN A 52 -14.99 -1.38 1.73
N GLY A 53 -13.88 -0.71 1.39
CA GLY A 53 -13.19 -0.97 0.13
C GLY A 53 -12.59 -2.38 0.10
N PRO A 54 -12.41 -2.99 -1.09
CA PRO A 54 -11.81 -4.31 -1.20
C PRO A 54 -10.35 -4.26 -0.73
N VAL A 55 -9.90 -5.33 -0.06
CA VAL A 55 -8.52 -5.43 0.45
C VAL A 55 -7.81 -6.69 -0.05
N LEU A 56 -6.48 -6.57 -0.16
CA LEU A 56 -5.57 -7.71 -0.32
C LEU A 56 -5.13 -8.22 1.06
N THR A 57 -4.85 -9.52 1.14
CA THR A 57 -4.06 -10.06 2.26
C THR A 57 -2.68 -9.43 2.28
N ASP A 58 -2.07 -9.35 3.47
CA ASP A 58 -0.76 -8.70 3.62
C ASP A 58 0.32 -9.39 2.75
N GLU A 59 0.25 -10.72 2.62
CA GLU A 59 1.14 -11.49 1.74
C GLU A 59 0.97 -11.13 0.25
N ARG A 60 -0.28 -11.07 -0.25
CA ARG A 60 -0.54 -10.69 -1.65
C ARG A 60 -0.10 -9.27 -1.94
N ALA A 61 -0.34 -8.36 -1.01
CA ALA A 61 0.10 -6.98 -1.12
C ALA A 61 1.63 -6.87 -1.14
N TYR A 62 2.33 -7.59 -0.27
CA TYR A 62 3.78 -7.62 -0.26
C TYR A 62 4.33 -8.14 -1.59
N ASN A 63 3.85 -9.28 -2.06
CA ASN A 63 4.32 -9.90 -3.29
C ASN A 63 4.04 -9.03 -4.52
N LEU A 64 2.86 -8.39 -4.59
CA LEU A 64 2.52 -7.43 -5.63
C LEU A 64 3.54 -6.29 -5.67
N LEU A 65 3.76 -5.61 -4.54
CA LEU A 65 4.65 -4.45 -4.47
C LEU A 65 6.10 -4.86 -4.73
N GLN A 66 6.55 -5.98 -4.15
CA GLN A 66 7.88 -6.53 -4.38
C GLN A 66 8.13 -6.83 -5.86
N SER A 67 7.16 -7.42 -6.56
CA SER A 67 7.27 -7.75 -7.98
C SER A 67 7.30 -6.50 -8.87
N TYR A 68 6.39 -5.54 -8.64
CA TYR A 68 6.36 -4.32 -9.45
C TYR A 68 7.59 -3.45 -9.20
N CYS A 69 7.93 -3.22 -7.94
CA CYS A 69 9.00 -2.31 -7.57
C CYS A 69 10.39 -2.87 -7.88
N ALA A 70 10.56 -4.16 -8.17
CA ALA A 70 11.81 -4.69 -8.72
C ALA A 70 12.15 -4.16 -10.13
N ASN A 71 11.18 -3.54 -10.83
CA ASN A 71 11.38 -3.03 -12.17
C ASN A 71 11.79 -1.55 -12.17
N ARG A 72 12.90 -1.22 -12.85
CA ARG A 72 13.44 0.16 -12.90
C ARG A 72 12.43 1.20 -13.41
N PHE A 73 11.52 0.81 -14.32
CA PHE A 73 10.49 1.72 -14.84
C PHE A 73 9.43 2.08 -13.80
N ALA A 74 9.24 1.26 -12.76
CA ALA A 74 8.19 1.41 -11.77
C ALA A 74 8.58 2.34 -10.61
N ARG A 75 9.82 2.84 -10.55
CA ARG A 75 10.36 3.66 -9.44
C ARG A 75 9.44 4.78 -8.96
N GLY A 76 8.71 5.43 -9.87
CA GLY A 76 7.78 6.52 -9.55
C GLY A 76 6.34 6.09 -9.24
N PHE A 77 6.01 4.80 -9.39
CA PHE A 77 4.65 4.30 -9.19
C PHE A 77 4.26 4.41 -7.72
N LYS A 78 3.05 4.94 -7.47
CA LYS A 78 2.50 5.06 -6.13
C LYS A 78 2.04 3.69 -5.62
N LEU A 79 2.47 3.32 -4.42
CA LEU A 79 2.16 2.01 -3.84
C LEU A 79 0.66 1.82 -3.67
N TYR A 80 -0.05 2.85 -3.20
CA TYR A 80 -1.50 2.79 -3.03
C TYR A 80 -2.25 2.58 -4.34
N LYS A 81 -1.76 3.13 -5.46
CA LYS A 81 -2.38 2.91 -6.78
C LYS A 81 -2.20 1.49 -7.28
N LEU A 82 -1.03 0.89 -7.05
CA LEU A 82 -0.80 -0.51 -7.38
C LEU A 82 -1.70 -1.41 -6.52
N TYR A 83 -1.76 -1.14 -5.22
CA TYR A 83 -2.61 -1.87 -4.27
C TYR A 83 -4.10 -1.77 -4.64
N GLU A 84 -4.66 -0.56 -4.75
CA GLU A 84 -6.08 -0.31 -5.05
C GLU A 84 -6.49 -0.98 -6.37
N ARG A 85 -5.64 -0.87 -7.40
CA ARG A 85 -5.93 -1.48 -8.69
C ARG A 85 -5.99 -3.00 -8.58
N ALA A 86 -5.06 -3.64 -7.88
CA ALA A 86 -5.11 -5.08 -7.67
C ALA A 86 -6.29 -5.51 -6.79
N ALA A 87 -6.54 -4.79 -5.69
CA ALA A 87 -7.66 -5.06 -4.78
C ALA A 87 -9.01 -4.97 -5.49
N ALA A 88 -9.19 -4.06 -6.44
CA ALA A 88 -10.42 -3.94 -7.22
C ALA A 88 -10.75 -5.18 -8.07
N PHE A 89 -9.76 -6.02 -8.41
CA PHE A 89 -9.99 -7.22 -9.23
C PHE A 89 -9.96 -8.53 -8.42
N VAL A 90 -9.17 -8.60 -7.34
CA VAL A 90 -8.93 -9.85 -6.59
C VAL A 90 -9.11 -9.72 -5.07
N GLY A 91 -9.53 -8.54 -4.60
CA GLY A 91 -9.85 -8.29 -3.21
C GLY A 91 -11.23 -8.85 -2.84
N HIS A 92 -11.46 -8.99 -1.54
CA HIS A 92 -12.70 -9.47 -0.93
C HIS A 92 -13.16 -8.50 0.15
#